data_AF-A0AAP3DHG5-F1
#
_entry.id   AF-A0AAP3DHG5-F1
#
_cell.length_a   1.000
_cell.length_b   1.000
_cell.length_c   1.000
_cell.angle_alpha   90.00
_cell.angle_beta   90.00
_cell.angle_gamma   90.00
#
_symmetry.space_group_name_H-M   'P 1'
#
loop_
_entity.id
_entity.type
_entity.pdbx_description
1 polymer ?
#
loop_
_entity_poly.entity_id
_entity_poly.type
_entity_poly.pdbx_seq_one_letter_code
_entity_poly.pdbx_strand_id
1 'polypeptide(L)'
;MDKAYLERAAQDLSQRASSLILNNQTVRLRSAKQDGSKVVVITEPVSGITKVSSLKLLDEAGNLITERTANVDVLSDQSLEFRFEFEVKGAKSDALQS
;
A
#
# COMPACT_ATOMS: atom_id res chain seq x y z
N MET A 1 17.12 10.88 -13.66
CA MET A 1 16.57 11.33 -12.36
C MET A 1 17.60 11.07 -11.27
N ASP A 2 17.67 11.94 -10.27
CA ASP A 2 18.58 11.80 -9.14
C ASP A 2 18.08 10.68 -8.20
N LYS A 3 18.99 9.78 -7.79
CA LYS A 3 18.71 8.71 -6.84
C LYS A 3 18.20 9.27 -5.50
N ALA A 4 18.78 10.37 -5.03
CA ALA A 4 18.37 11.02 -3.78
C ALA A 4 16.93 11.55 -3.84
N TYR A 5 16.47 11.96 -5.04
CA TYR A 5 15.08 12.37 -5.24
C TYR A 5 14.11 11.19 -5.12
N LEU A 6 14.42 10.06 -5.76
CA LEU A 6 13.57 8.86 -5.70
C LEU A 6 13.49 8.29 -4.29
N GLU A 7 14.60 8.30 -3.56
CA GLU A 7 14.64 7.91 -2.14
C GLU A 7 13.82 8.87 -1.27
N ARG A 8 13.88 10.19 -1.49
CA ARG A 8 13.04 11.14 -0.75
C ARG A 8 11.56 10.92 -1.01
N ALA A 9 11.18 10.64 -2.25
CA ALA A 9 9.79 10.33 -2.59
C ALA A 9 9.32 8.99 -1.97
N ALA A 10 10.20 7.98 -1.91
CA ALA A 10 9.90 6.75 -1.20
C ALA A 10 9.76 6.98 0.31
N GLN A 11 10.57 7.87 0.89
CA GLN A 11 10.47 8.25 2.30
C GLN A 11 9.12 8.91 2.60
N ASP A 12 8.73 9.90 1.81
CA ASP A 12 7.42 10.57 1.91
C ASP A 12 6.27 9.55 1.88
N LEU A 13 6.29 8.64 0.90
CA LEU A 13 5.28 7.59 0.78
C LEU A 13 5.23 6.68 2.02
N SER A 14 6.39 6.29 2.56
CA SER A 14 6.47 5.43 3.75
C SER A 14 5.93 6.12 5.00
N GLN A 15 6.12 7.43 5.13
CA GLN A 15 5.65 8.23 6.27
C GLN A 15 4.15 8.53 6.17
N ARG A 16 3.64 8.70 4.95
CA ARG A 16 2.24 9.03 4.71
C ARG A 16 1.31 7.84 4.82
N ALA A 17 1.76 6.63 4.49
CA ALA A 17 0.93 5.43 4.58
C ALA A 17 0.43 5.21 6.02
N SER A 18 -0.89 5.20 6.21
CA SER A 18 -1.50 5.26 7.54
C SER A 18 -2.43 4.10 7.87
N SER A 19 -3.32 3.72 6.94
CA SER A 19 -4.30 2.66 7.20
C SER A 19 -4.74 1.93 5.94
N LEU A 20 -5.21 0.70 6.09
CA LEU A 20 -5.86 -0.07 5.03
C LEU A 20 -7.37 -0.11 5.31
N ILE A 21 -8.19 0.10 4.29
CA ILE A 21 -9.62 -0.24 4.31
C ILE A 21 -9.81 -1.58 3.60
N LEU A 22 -10.26 -2.59 4.33
CA LEU A 22 -10.59 -3.93 3.85
C LEU A 22 -12.10 -4.10 3.88
N ASN A 23 -12.77 -4.20 2.73
CA ASN A 23 -14.23 -4.32 2.62
C ASN A 23 -15.02 -3.34 3.52
N ASN A 24 -14.52 -2.11 3.68
CA ASN A 24 -15.07 -1.05 4.54
C ASN A 24 -14.66 -1.10 6.03
N GLN A 25 -13.82 -2.04 6.45
CA GLN A 25 -13.21 -2.06 7.77
C GLN A 25 -11.81 -1.44 7.75
N THR A 26 -11.55 -0.53 8.69
CA THR A 26 -10.20 0.02 8.89
C THR A 26 -9.29 -1.02 9.58
N VAL A 27 -8.13 -1.23 9.00
CA VAL A 27 -7.06 -2.12 9.45
C VAL A 27 -5.81 -1.27 9.66
N ARG A 28 -5.19 -1.43 10.83
CA ARG A 28 -3.97 -0.70 11.18
C ARG A 28 -2.77 -1.28 10.44
N LEU A 29 -1.80 -0.40 10.19
CA LEU A 29 -0.50 -0.82 9.69
C LEU A 29 0.37 -1.26 10.86
N ARG A 30 1.00 -2.42 10.72
CA ARG A 30 2.04 -2.89 11.64
C ARG A 30 3.38 -2.20 11.34
N SER A 31 3.65 -1.93 10.07
CA SER A 31 4.88 -1.27 9.64
C SER A 31 4.76 -0.68 8.24
N ALA A 32 5.41 0.47 8.02
CA ALA A 32 5.75 0.98 6.69
C ALA A 32 7.27 1.25 6.69
N LYS A 33 8.03 0.52 5.86
CA LYS A 33 9.49 0.62 5.83
C LYS A 33 9.97 0.96 4.42
N GLN A 34 10.95 1.84 4.35
CA GLN A 34 11.66 2.17 3.12
C GLN A 34 12.97 1.40 3.01
N ASP A 35 13.31 0.95 1.80
CA ASP A 35 14.63 0.46 1.40
C ASP A 35 15.01 1.07 0.05
N GLY A 36 15.86 2.10 0.09
CA GLY A 36 16.18 2.91 -1.10
C GLY A 36 14.92 3.53 -1.72
N SER A 37 14.64 3.23 -2.99
CA SER A 37 13.42 3.69 -3.69
C SER A 37 12.21 2.76 -3.48
N LYS A 38 12.31 1.75 -2.62
CA LYS A 38 11.23 0.79 -2.35
C LYS A 38 10.56 1.09 -1.01
N VAL A 39 9.26 0.85 -0.94
CA VAL A 39 8.47 0.96 0.28
C VAL A 39 7.68 -0.33 0.46
N VAL A 40 7.77 -0.92 1.64
CA VAL A 40 7.00 -2.10 2.04
C VAL A 40 6.09 -1.72 3.20
N VAL A 41 4.78 -1.86 2.98
CA VAL A 41 3.75 -1.62 3.99
C VAL A 41 3.14 -2.95 4.38
N ILE A 42 3.02 -3.21 5.67
CA ILE A 42 2.45 -4.44 6.22
C ILE A 42 1.40 -4.10 7.27
N THR A 43 0.26 -4.78 7.21
CA THR A 43 -0.85 -4.59 8.15
C THR A 43 -0.70 -5.42 9.41
N GLU A 44 -1.47 -5.07 10.44
CA GLU A 44 -1.81 -6.03 11.48
C GLU A 44 -2.62 -7.19 10.89
N PRO A 45 -2.54 -8.40 11.46
CA PRO A 45 -3.40 -9.51 11.07
C PRO A 45 -4.87 -9.19 11.35
N VAL A 46 -5.75 -9.59 10.44
CA VAL A 46 -7.20 -9.43 10.60
C VAL A 46 -7.87 -10.79 10.51
N SER A 47 -8.66 -11.14 11.53
CA SER A 47 -9.43 -12.38 11.57
C SER A 47 -10.91 -12.10 11.35
N GLY A 48 -11.68 -13.15 11.02
CA GLY A 48 -13.13 -13.04 10.84
C GLY A 48 -13.55 -12.43 9.50
N ILE A 49 -12.60 -12.24 8.57
CA ILE A 49 -12.88 -11.84 7.19
C ILE A 49 -13.07 -13.11 6.38
N THR A 50 -14.29 -13.36 5.90
CA THR A 50 -14.62 -14.55 5.11
C THR A 50 -14.49 -14.33 3.60
N LYS A 51 -14.28 -13.07 3.19
CA LYS A 51 -14.12 -12.69 1.80
C LYS A 51 -13.31 -11.41 1.71
N VAL A 52 -12.43 -11.28 0.72
CA VAL A 52 -11.73 -10.04 0.38
C VAL A 52 -12.27 -9.56 -0.96
N SER A 53 -12.93 -8.40 -0.95
CA SER A 53 -13.52 -7.76 -2.14
C SER A 53 -12.85 -6.44 -2.51
N SER A 54 -12.39 -5.68 -1.51
CA SER A 54 -11.75 -4.37 -1.72
C SER A 54 -10.67 -4.12 -0.68
N LEU A 55 -9.55 -3.56 -1.15
CA LEU A 55 -8.38 -3.14 -0.39
C LEU A 55 -8.06 -1.71 -0.79
N LYS A 56 -8.07 -0.76 0.14
CA LYS A 56 -7.67 0.64 -0.10
C LYS A 56 -6.63 1.07 0.91
N LEU A 57 -5.41 1.35 0.46
CA LEU A 57 -4.40 1.95 1.32
C LEU A 57 -4.58 3.47 1.31
N LEU A 58 -4.70 4.05 2.50
CA LEU A 58 -4.90 5.48 2.70
C LEU A 58 -3.68 6.14 3.33
N ASP A 59 -3.50 7.42 3.03
CA ASP A 59 -2.57 8.27 3.74
C ASP A 59 -3.14 8.82 5.06
N GLU A 60 -2.32 9.51 5.84
CA GLU A 60 -2.69 10.12 7.12
C GLU A 60 -3.85 11.13 7.04
N ALA A 61 -4.07 11.75 5.88
CA ALA A 61 -5.17 12.66 5.63
C ALA A 61 -6.43 11.95 5.11
N GLY A 62 -6.37 10.61 4.99
CA GLY A 62 -7.47 9.79 4.47
C GLY A 62 -7.55 9.75 2.94
N ASN A 63 -6.55 10.28 2.23
CA ASN A 63 -6.51 10.21 0.77
C ASN A 63 -6.07 8.83 0.31
N LEU A 64 -6.56 8.42 -0.85
CA LEU A 64 -6.20 7.14 -1.46
C LEU A 64 -4.75 7.15 -1.96
N ILE A 65 -3.93 6.22 -1.46
CA ILE A 65 -2.62 5.89 -2.04
C ILE A 65 -2.80 4.87 -3.16
N THR A 66 -3.52 3.78 -2.89
CA THR A 66 -3.81 2.75 -3.89
C THR A 66 -5.06 1.96 -3.53
N GLU A 67 -5.74 1.43 -4.55
CA GLU A 67 -6.88 0.55 -4.41
C GLU A 67 -6.67 -0.74 -5.22
N ARG A 68 -7.14 -1.86 -4.67
CA ARG A 68 -7.25 -3.13 -5.37
C ARG A 68 -8.57 -3.79 -5.04
N THR A 69 -9.31 -4.16 -6.08
CA THR A 69 -10.45 -5.06 -5.96
C THR A 69 -9.99 -6.50 -6.10
N ALA A 70 -10.57 -7.38 -5.30
CA ALA A 70 -10.31 -8.81 -5.35
C ALA A 70 -11.63 -9.58 -5.20
N ASN A 71 -11.58 -10.90 -5.36
CA ASN A 71 -12.71 -11.77 -5.03
C ASN A 71 -12.13 -13.06 -4.48
N VAL A 72 -11.62 -12.99 -3.26
CA VAL A 72 -10.94 -14.11 -2.59
C VAL A 72 -11.77 -14.53 -1.39
N ASP A 73 -12.23 -15.77 -1.38
CA ASP A 73 -12.90 -16.36 -0.22
C ASP A 73 -11.85 -16.81 0.80
N VAL A 74 -12.16 -16.64 2.07
CA VAL A 74 -11.25 -16.89 3.19
C VAL A 74 -11.98 -17.73 4.22
N LEU A 75 -11.31 -18.77 4.73
CA LEU A 75 -11.90 -19.62 5.75
C LEU A 75 -12.03 -18.85 7.07
N SER A 76 -13.11 -19.08 7.81
CA SER A 76 -13.46 -18.28 8.99
C SER A 76 -12.45 -18.36 10.14
N ASP A 77 -11.58 -19.37 10.14
CA ASP A 77 -10.52 -19.60 11.12
C ASP A 77 -9.17 -19.00 10.71
N GLN A 78 -9.08 -18.34 9.55
CA GLN A 78 -7.86 -17.74 9.07
C GLN A 78 -7.71 -16.27 9.50
N SER A 79 -6.47 -15.88 9.77
CA SER A 79 -6.05 -14.48 9.89
C SER A 79 -5.34 -14.04 8.61
N LEU A 80 -5.68 -12.88 8.10
CA LEU A 80 -5.09 -12.30 6.90
C LEU A 80 -4.09 -11.21 7.26
N GLU A 81 -2.93 -11.25 6.62
CA GLU A 81 -1.95 -10.17 6.62
C GLU A 81 -1.79 -9.66 5.19
N PHE A 82 -1.79 -8.33 5.02
CA PHE A 82 -1.60 -7.71 3.72
C PHE A 82 -0.23 -7.02 3.66
N ARG A 83 0.46 -7.25 2.54
CA ARG A 83 1.75 -6.64 2.23
C ARG A 83 1.64 -5.90 0.90
N PHE A 84 1.98 -4.62 0.93
CA PHE A 84 2.04 -3.75 -0.24
C PHE A 84 3.49 -3.38 -0.51
N GLU A 85 3.91 -3.54 -1.76
CA GLU A 85 5.26 -3.18 -2.20
C GLU A 85 5.16 -2.11 -3.27
N PHE A 86 5.81 -0.99 -3.02
CA PHE A 86 5.93 0.11 -3.95
C PHE A 86 7.38 0.26 -4.37
N GLU A 87 7.58 0.58 -5.65
CA GLU A 87 8.88 0.97 -6.20
C GLU A 87 8.73 2.32 -6.86
N VAL A 88 9.39 3.34 -6.31
CA VAL A 88 9.37 4.69 -6.86
C VAL A 88 10.31 4.73 -8.06
N LYS A 89 9.73 4.98 -9.24
CA LYS A 89 10.45 5.09 -10.51
C LYS A 89 10.36 6.51 -11.02
N GLY A 90 11.47 7.02 -11.56
CA GLY A 90 11.43 8.23 -12.35
C GLY A 90 10.69 7.98 -13.65
N ALA A 91 9.84 8.92 -14.07
CA ALA A 91 9.25 8.87 -15.40
C ALA A 91 10.39 8.90 -16.45
N LYS A 92 10.38 7.94 -17.39
CA LYS A 92 11.03 8.17 -18.68
C LYS A 92 10.07 9.01 -19.50
N SER A 93 10.49 10.23 -19.86
CA SER A 93 9.77 11.08 -20.80
C SER A 93 9.85 10.49 -22.21
N ASP A 94 9.16 9.39 -22.48
CA ASP A 94 8.94 8.86 -23.85
C ASP A 94 7.53 9.17 -24.37
N ALA A 95 6.74 9.95 -23.62
CA ALA A 95 5.35 10.29 -23.98
C ALA A 95 5.17 11.75 -24.48
N LEU A 96 6.22 12.39 -24.99
CA LEU A 96 6.15 13.69 -25.66
C LEU A 96 7.01 13.72 -26.93
N GLN A 97 6.80 12.73 -27.81
CA GLN A 97 7.03 12.90 -29.23
C GLN A 97 5.83 12.30 -29.97
N SER A 98 4.87 13.15 -30.30
CA SER A 98 3.78 12.91 -31.24
C SER A 98 3.56 14.20 -32.02
#